data_AF-A0A7X4F8D7-F1
#
_entry.id   AF-A0A7X4F8D7-F1
#
_cell.length_a   1.000
_cell.length_b   1.000
_cell.length_c   1.000
_cell.angle_alpha   90.00
_cell.angle_beta   90.00
_cell.angle_gamma   90.00
#
_symmetry.space_group_name_H-M   'P 1'
#
loop_
_entity.id
_entity.type
_entity.pdbx_description
1 polymer ?
#
loop_
_entity_poly.entity_id
_entity_poly.type
_entity_poly.pdbx_seq_one_letter_code
_entity_poly.pdbx_strand_id
1 'polypeptide(L)'
;DKVIRSRLLNPRWLEGMRRHGYRGGFEMSASLNYLFAYDASTGAVPDWAYGAIAQQWILEPGSRAALNRSNPWALQEMGERLLEAHRRGLWQEANGEQIQALEALVRQVDADLERG
;
A
#
# COMPACT_ATOMS: atom_id res chain seq x y z
N ASP A 1 12.20 8.02 10.35
CA ASP A 1 12.02 6.78 9.55
C ASP A 1 11.97 5.48 10.38
N LYS A 2 12.49 5.45 11.62
CA LYS A 2 12.52 4.25 12.49
C LYS A 2 11.22 3.43 12.50
N VAL A 3 10.06 4.05 12.70
CA VAL A 3 8.75 3.34 12.76
C VAL A 3 8.43 2.64 11.44
N ILE A 4 8.73 3.28 10.30
CA ILE A 4 8.51 2.72 8.97
C ILE A 4 9.33 1.44 8.84
N ARG A 5 10.63 1.49 9.18
CA ARG A 5 11.52 0.32 9.11
C ARG A 5 11.16 -0.77 10.13
N SER A 6 10.87 -0.39 11.38
CA SER A 6 10.69 -1.34 12.48
C SER A 6 9.32 -1.99 12.51
N ARG A 7 8.31 -1.41 11.83
CA ARG A 7 6.94 -1.91 11.78
C ARG A 7 6.47 -2.15 10.35
N LEU A 8 6.35 -1.09 9.54
CA LEU A 8 5.69 -1.17 8.23
C LEU A 8 6.45 -2.02 7.22
N LEU A 9 7.79 -2.01 7.27
CA LEU A 9 8.67 -2.81 6.42
C LEU A 9 9.29 -3.99 7.18
N ASN A 10 8.75 -4.33 8.36
CA ASN A 10 9.24 -5.46 9.13
C ASN A 10 8.63 -6.77 8.60
N PRO A 11 9.45 -7.73 8.11
CA PRO A 11 8.94 -8.98 7.55
C PRO A 11 8.07 -9.78 8.52
N ARG A 12 8.35 -9.71 9.82
CA ARG A 12 7.55 -10.41 10.84
C ARG A 12 6.15 -9.79 11.00
N TRP A 13 6.05 -8.47 10.84
CA TRP A 13 4.77 -7.77 10.88
C TRP A 13 3.97 -8.09 9.62
N LEU A 14 4.59 -8.00 8.44
CA LEU A 14 3.96 -8.36 7.16
C LEU A 14 3.44 -9.80 7.15
N GLU A 15 4.24 -10.74 7.63
CA GLU A 15 3.83 -12.13 7.76
C GLU A 15 2.70 -12.32 8.79
N GLY A 16 2.68 -11.51 9.84
CA GLY A 16 1.56 -11.44 10.78
C GLY A 16 0.28 -10.99 10.08
N MET A 17 0.32 -9.88 9.34
CA MET A 17 -0.83 -9.37 8.60
C MET A 17 -1.35 -10.40 7.60
N ARG A 18 -0.45 -11.02 6.83
CA ARG A 18 -0.81 -12.05 5.84
C ARG A 18 -1.54 -13.25 6.47
N ARG A 19 -1.11 -13.71 7.65
CA ARG A 19 -1.77 -14.81 8.38
C ARG A 19 -3.16 -14.45 8.91
N HIS A 20 -3.45 -13.17 9.11
CA HIS A 20 -4.76 -12.70 9.58
C HIS A 20 -5.72 -12.32 8.45
N GLY A 21 -5.38 -12.62 7.18
CA GLY A 21 -6.28 -12.50 6.03
C GLY A 21 -7.00 -11.16 5.96
N TYR A 22 -8.34 -11.17 5.99
CA TYR A 22 -9.16 -9.96 5.90
C TYR A 22 -8.78 -8.89 6.91
N ARG A 23 -8.63 -9.27 8.19
CA ARG A 23 -8.26 -8.33 9.25
C ARG A 23 -6.85 -7.80 9.06
N GLY A 24 -5.94 -8.64 8.57
CA GLY A 24 -4.59 -8.20 8.21
C GLY A 24 -4.60 -7.12 7.14
N GLY A 25 -5.34 -7.32 6.05
CA GLY A 25 -5.51 -6.32 4.99
C GLY A 25 -6.09 -5.01 5.52
N PHE A 26 -7.10 -5.08 6.40
CA PHE A 26 -7.69 -3.90 7.05
C PHE A 26 -6.64 -3.10 7.86
N GLU A 27 -5.85 -3.78 8.70
CA GLU A 27 -4.81 -3.13 9.50
C GLU A 27 -3.68 -2.52 8.64
N MET A 28 -3.36 -3.16 7.51
CA MET A 28 -2.41 -2.61 6.53
C MET A 28 -2.95 -1.32 5.93
N SER A 29 -4.19 -1.32 5.42
CA SER A 29 -4.83 -0.13 4.85
C SER A 29 -4.90 1.02 5.86
N ALA A 30 -5.35 0.74 7.10
CA ALA A 30 -5.39 1.73 8.18
C ALA A 30 -3.99 2.30 8.48
N SER A 31 -2.95 1.46 8.51
CA SER A 31 -1.58 1.89 8.76
C SER A 31 -1.04 2.82 7.67
N LEU A 32 -1.35 2.55 6.40
CA LEU A 32 -1.01 3.44 5.29
C LEU A 32 -1.78 4.76 5.37
N ASN A 33 -3.07 4.72 5.72
CA ASN A 33 -3.88 5.92 5.91
C ASN A 33 -3.33 6.83 7.02
N TYR A 34 -2.86 6.26 8.12
CA TYR A 34 -2.23 7.03 9.19
C TYR A 34 -0.89 7.65 8.77
N LEU A 35 -0.05 6.90 8.04
CA LEU A 35 1.19 7.43 7.49
C LEU A 35 0.91 8.60 6.54
N PHE A 36 -0.05 8.44 5.64
CA PHE A 36 -0.47 9.47 4.70
C PHE A 36 -0.98 10.73 5.40
N ALA A 37 -1.87 10.59 6.38
CA ALA A 37 -2.43 11.74 7.12
C ALA A 37 -1.34 12.48 7.93
N TYR A 38 -0.43 11.72 8.54
CA TYR A 38 0.72 12.28 9.23
C TYR A 38 1.61 13.07 8.26
N ASP A 39 1.90 12.51 7.10
CA ASP A 39 2.72 13.19 6.11
C ASP A 39 2.05 14.44 5.54
N ALA A 40 0.78 14.35 5.18
CA ALA A 40 -0.01 15.47 4.67
C ALA A 40 -0.08 16.66 5.65
N SER A 41 0.13 16.43 6.95
CA SER A 41 0.12 17.47 7.99
C SER A 41 1.50 17.94 8.43
N THR A 42 2.56 17.13 8.22
CA THR A 42 3.89 17.41 8.78
C THR A 42 5.02 17.48 7.76
N GLY A 43 4.85 16.85 6.58
CA GLY A 43 5.90 16.68 5.58
C GLY A 43 7.10 15.87 6.09
N ALA A 44 6.92 15.06 7.15
CA ALA A 44 8.02 14.38 7.84
C ALA A 44 8.25 12.94 7.35
N VAL A 45 7.45 12.42 6.42
CA VAL A 45 7.67 11.08 5.88
C VAL A 45 8.71 11.17 4.76
N PRO A 46 9.80 10.38 4.82
CA PRO A 46 10.77 10.33 3.74
C PRO A 46 10.13 9.79 2.46
N ASP A 47 10.44 10.41 1.32
CA ASP A 47 9.86 10.06 0.02
C ASP A 47 9.96 8.56 -0.32
N TRP A 48 11.14 7.97 -0.09
CA TRP A 48 11.41 6.54 -0.34
C TRP A 48 10.44 5.59 0.39
N ALA A 49 9.78 6.05 1.46
CA ALA A 49 8.88 5.23 2.26
C ALA A 49 7.67 4.76 1.45
N TYR A 50 7.05 5.64 0.65
CA TYR A 50 5.91 5.27 -0.18
C TYR A 50 6.31 4.24 -1.24
N GLY A 51 7.44 4.45 -1.92
CA GLY A 51 7.96 3.49 -2.89
C GLY A 51 8.29 2.13 -2.28
N ALA A 52 8.88 2.10 -1.08
CA ALA A 52 9.16 0.86 -0.37
C ALA A 52 7.88 0.14 0.09
N ILE A 53 6.88 0.88 0.58
CA ILE A 53 5.58 0.34 0.97
C ILE A 53 4.85 -0.22 -0.25
N ALA A 54 4.72 0.56 -1.33
CA ALA A 54 4.09 0.13 -2.58
C ALA A 54 4.70 -1.19 -3.07
N GLN A 55 6.04 -1.24 -3.13
CA GLN A 55 6.76 -2.41 -3.60
C GLN A 55 6.48 -3.65 -2.74
N GLN A 56 6.67 -3.56 -1.43
CA GLN A 56 6.62 -4.72 -0.55
C GLN A 56 5.20 -5.19 -0.23
N TRP A 57 4.25 -4.25 -0.16
CA TRP A 57 2.90 -4.56 0.30
C TRP A 57 1.99 -5.03 -0.84
N ILE A 58 2.05 -4.39 -2.01
CA ILE A 58 1.01 -4.58 -3.04
C ILE A 58 1.52 -4.81 -4.46
N LEU A 59 2.79 -4.51 -4.77
CA LEU A 59 3.38 -4.80 -6.08
C LEU A 59 4.16 -6.12 -6.11
N GLU A 60 4.66 -6.59 -4.96
CA GLU A 60 5.24 -7.94 -4.86
C GLU A 60 4.16 -9.00 -5.18
N PRO A 61 4.39 -9.91 -6.14
CA PRO A 61 3.38 -10.86 -6.60
C PRO A 61 2.73 -11.70 -5.50
N GLY A 62 3.52 -12.19 -4.54
CA GLY A 62 3.05 -12.99 -3.40
C GLY A 62 2.12 -12.22 -2.47
N SER A 63 2.53 -11.03 -2.03
CA SER A 63 1.76 -10.12 -1.19
C SER A 63 0.48 -9.68 -1.92
N ARG A 64 0.59 -9.26 -3.19
CA ARG A 64 -0.54 -8.88 -4.03
C ARG A 64 -1.57 -10.00 -4.11
N ALA A 65 -1.14 -11.21 -4.44
CA ALA A 65 -2.05 -12.34 -4.60
C ALA A 65 -2.70 -12.75 -3.27
N ALA A 66 -1.96 -12.66 -2.16
CA ALA A 66 -2.50 -12.93 -0.83
C ALA A 66 -3.56 -11.88 -0.42
N LEU A 67 -3.29 -10.60 -0.63
CA LEU A 67 -4.23 -9.52 -0.37
C LEU A 67 -5.46 -9.61 -1.28
N ASN A 68 -5.30 -9.84 -2.58
CA ASN A 68 -6.43 -9.93 -3.51
C ASN A 68 -7.42 -11.03 -3.11
N ARG A 69 -6.92 -12.17 -2.61
CA ARG A 69 -7.78 -13.28 -2.15
C ARG A 69 -8.45 -13.01 -0.81
N SER A 70 -7.80 -12.27 0.08
CA SER A 70 -8.23 -12.14 1.49
C SER A 70 -8.97 -10.83 1.79
N ASN A 71 -8.60 -9.75 1.10
CA ASN A 71 -9.21 -8.43 1.22
C ASN A 71 -8.93 -7.58 -0.06
N PRO A 72 -9.64 -7.83 -1.17
CA PRO A 72 -9.46 -7.06 -2.40
C PRO A 72 -9.80 -5.57 -2.22
N TRP A 73 -10.76 -5.21 -1.37
CA TRP A 73 -11.08 -3.81 -1.07
C TRP A 73 -9.91 -3.08 -0.39
N ALA A 74 -9.23 -3.70 0.57
CA ALA A 74 -8.04 -3.10 1.18
C ALA A 74 -6.89 -2.96 0.16
N LEU A 75 -6.76 -3.92 -0.77
CA LEU A 75 -5.76 -3.84 -1.84
C LEU A 75 -6.03 -2.65 -2.77
N GLN A 76 -7.28 -2.45 -3.17
CA GLN A 76 -7.74 -1.31 -3.96
C GLN A 76 -7.46 0.00 -3.21
N GLU A 77 -7.94 0.13 -1.98
CA GLU A 77 -7.80 1.35 -1.15
C GLU A 77 -6.33 1.75 -0.96
N MET A 78 -5.46 0.77 -0.69
CA MET A 78 -4.02 1.04 -0.57
C MET A 78 -3.40 1.51 -1.88
N GLY A 79 -3.79 0.91 -3.01
CA GLY A 79 -3.35 1.33 -4.33
C GLY A 79 -3.76 2.77 -4.66
N GLU A 80 -5.04 3.09 -4.43
CA GLU A 80 -5.58 4.45 -4.61
C GLU A 80 -4.89 5.47 -3.71
N ARG A 81 -4.63 5.11 -2.44
CA ARG A 81 -3.95 5.99 -1.49
C ARG A 81 -2.52 6.30 -1.89
N LEU A 82 -1.78 5.32 -2.42
CA LEU A 82 -0.42 5.53 -2.92
C LEU A 82 -0.41 6.42 -4.16
N LEU A 83 -1.37 6.23 -5.07
CA LEU A 83 -1.56 7.12 -6.22
C LEU A 83 -1.95 8.53 -5.78
N GLU A 84 -2.76 8.69 -4.74
CA GLU A 84 -3.07 10.00 -4.16
C GLU A 84 -1.83 10.67 -3.56
N ALA A 85 -0.99 9.92 -2.84
CA ALA A 85 0.28 10.45 -2.30
C ALA A 85 1.15 11.03 -3.42
N HIS A 86 1.24 10.32 -4.56
CA HIS A 86 1.95 10.83 -5.73
C HIS A 86 1.30 12.10 -6.30
N ARG A 87 -0.02 12.07 -6.58
CA ARG A 87 -0.75 13.23 -7.14
C ARG A 87 -0.67 14.48 -6.26
N ARG A 88 -0.54 14.32 -4.94
CA ARG A 88 -0.46 15.42 -3.97
C ARG A 88 0.97 15.87 -3.68
N GLY A 89 1.98 15.29 -4.32
CA GLY A 89 3.39 15.63 -4.10
C GLY A 89 3.95 15.16 -2.75
N LEU A 90 3.27 14.22 -2.08
CA LEU A 90 3.79 13.54 -0.89
C LEU A 90 4.79 12.44 -1.26
N TRP A 91 4.59 11.84 -2.43
CA TRP A 91 5.54 10.91 -3.05
C TRP A 91 6.00 11.46 -4.41
N GLN A 92 7.12 12.17 -4.38
CA GLN A 92 7.70 12.91 -5.50
C GLN A 92 8.65 12.06 -6.34
N GLU A 93 9.48 11.21 -5.73
CA GLU A 93 10.47 10.38 -6.45
C GLU A 93 9.88 9.02 -6.87
N ALA A 94 8.57 8.96 -7.13
CA ALA A 94 7.93 7.76 -7.62
C ALA A 94 8.46 7.39 -9.02
N ASN A 95 8.95 6.16 -9.17
CA ASN A 95 9.30 5.64 -10.49
C ASN A 95 8.03 5.50 -11.34
N GLY A 96 8.06 5.98 -12.59
CA GLY A 96 6.95 5.86 -13.53
C GLY A 96 6.44 4.42 -13.70
N GLU A 97 7.33 3.41 -13.64
CA GLU A 97 6.93 2.00 -13.66
C GLU A 97 6.09 1.61 -12.43
N GLN A 98 6.43 2.12 -11.25
CA GLN A 98 5.65 1.85 -10.03
C GLN A 98 4.27 2.50 -10.11
N ILE A 99 4.19 3.73 -10.63
CA ILE A 99 2.90 4.41 -10.84
C ILE A 99 2.03 3.64 -11.84
N GLN A 100 2.59 3.25 -12.99
CA GLN A 100 1.86 2.44 -13.97
C GLN A 100 1.39 1.10 -13.40
N ALA A 101 2.23 0.44 -12.59
CA ALA A 101 1.88 -0.81 -11.94
C ALA A 101 0.74 -0.64 -10.92
N LEU A 102 0.73 0.47 -10.16
CA LEU A 102 -0.35 0.81 -9.23
C LEU A 102 -1.66 1.13 -9.96
N GLU A 103 -1.62 1.89 -11.05
CA GLU A 103 -2.81 2.17 -11.86
C GLU A 103 -3.39 0.90 -12.48
N ALA A 104 -2.53 0.02 -13.00
CA ALA A 104 -2.95 -1.27 -13.53
C ALA A 104 -3.51 -2.19 -12.43
N LEU A 105 -2.92 -2.17 -11.23
CA LEU A 105 -3.42 -2.90 -10.06
C LEU A 105 -4.83 -2.44 -9.72
N VAL A 106 -5.05 -1.14 -9.50
CA VAL A 106 -6.36 -0.60 -9.10
C VAL A 106 -7.41 -0.96 -10.15
N ARG A 107 -7.17 -0.66 -11.43
CA ARG A 107 -8.11 -1.02 -12.52
C ARG A 107 -8.46 -2.51 -12.56
N GLN A 108 -7.48 -3.38 -12.31
CA GLN A 108 -7.71 -4.82 -12.30
C GLN A 108 -8.57 -5.24 -11.11
N VAL A 109 -8.30 -4.70 -9.93
CA VAL A 109 -9.07 -5.03 -8.72
C VAL A 109 -10.50 -4.50 -8.84
N ASP A 110 -10.70 -3.30 -9.38
CA ASP A 110 -12.04 -2.74 -9.66
C ASP A 110 -12.85 -3.69 -10.55
N ALA A 111 -12.27 -4.12 -11.68
CA ALA A 111 -12.91 -5.04 -12.59
C ALA A 111 -13.19 -6.42 -11.96
N ASP A 112 -12.36 -6.88 -11.03
CA ASP A 112 -12.59 -8.12 -10.27
C ASP A 112 -13.76 -7.97 -9.28
N LEU A 113 -13.85 -6.82 -8.60
CA LEU A 113 -14.90 -6.50 -7.65
C LEU A 113 -16.26 -6.27 -8.31
N GLU A 114 -16.31 -5.65 -9.50
CA GLU A 114 -17.55 -5.44 -10.26
C GLU A 114 -18.15 -6.74 -10.84
N ARG A 115 -17.32 -7.78 -11.00
CA ARG A 115 -17.74 -9.08 -11.54
C ARG A 115 -18.27 -10.07 -10.49
N GLY A 116 -17.99 -9.82 -9.22
CA GLY A 116 -18.40 -10.66 -8.08
C GLY A 116 -19.65 -10.15 -7.41
#